data_AF-A0A4R6J1W2-F1
#
_entry.id   AF-A0A4R6J1W2-F1
#
_cell.length_a   1.000
_cell.length_b   1.000
_cell.length_c   1.000
_cell.angle_alpha   90.00
_cell.angle_beta   90.00
_cell.angle_gamma   90.00
#
_symmetry.space_group_name_H-M   'P 1'
#
loop_
_entity.id
_entity.type
_entity.pdbx_description
1 polymer ?
#
loop_
_entity_poly.entity_id
_entity_poly.type
_entity_poly.pdbx_seq_one_letter_code
_entity_poly.pdbx_strand_id
1 'polypeptide(L)' 'MTNCILQTEPQTKAWYEQEIAKIDKRILALKIARPALRALVNASIYSVETLRATAPETLKALHGMGPSAFAKLETLL' A
#
# COMPACT_ATOMS: atom_id res chain seq x y z
N MET A 1 22.29 23.00 5.89
CA MET A 1 21.31 21.93 6.17
C MET A 1 20.31 21.98 5.05
N THR A 2 20.42 21.05 4.10
CA THR A 2 19.54 20.99 2.93
C THR A 2 18.12 20.81 3.43
N ASN A 3 17.29 21.85 3.31
CA ASN A 3 15.86 21.72 3.53
C ASN A 3 15.37 20.70 2.50
N CYS A 4 15.16 19.45 2.92
CA CYS A 4 14.45 18.46 2.15
C CYS A 4 13.02 18.98 2.00
N ILE A 5 12.77 19.69 0.91
CA ILE A 5 11.43 20.04 0.44
C ILE A 5 10.80 18.72 -0.05
N LEU A 6 10.48 17.81 0.88
CA LEU A 6 9.51 16.74 0.65
C LEU A 6 8.11 17.38 0.65
N GLN A 7 7.92 18.38 -0.21
CA GLN A 7 6.58 18.69 -0.68
C GLN A 7 6.20 17.50 -1.56
N THR A 8 5.63 16.47 -0.94
CA THR A 8 4.76 15.56 -1.69
C THR A 8 3.73 16.46 -2.35
N GLU A 9 3.89 16.66 -3.66
CA GLU A 9 3.02 17.53 -4.43
C GLU A 9 1.56 17.13 -4.13
N PRO A 10 0.67 18.09 -3.85
CA PRO A 10 -0.71 17.81 -3.50
C PRO A 10 -1.42 16.97 -4.58
N GLN A 11 -0.96 17.07 -5.83
CA GLN A 11 -1.39 16.26 -6.96
C GLN A 11 -1.10 14.77 -6.76
N THR A 12 0.10 14.42 -6.31
CA THR A 12 0.49 13.03 -6.02
C THR A 12 -0.33 12.45 -4.86
N LYS A 13 -0.65 13.28 -3.86
CA LYS A 13 -1.50 12.85 -2.74
C LYS A 13 -2.92 12.51 -3.21
N ALA A 14 -3.53 13.39 -4.02
CA ALA A 14 -4.87 13.16 -4.54
C ALA A 14 -4.94 11.91 -5.44
N TRP A 15 -3.93 11.69 -6.27
CA TRP A 15 -3.82 10.48 -7.09
C TRP A 15 -3.80 9.21 -6.24
N TYR A 16 -2.95 9.14 -5.21
CA TYR A 16 -2.93 7.98 -4.32
C TYR A 16 -4.27 7.74 -3.64
N GLU A 17 -5.00 8.77 -3.23
CA GLU A 17 -6.31 8.59 -2.60
C GLU A 17 -7.33 7.98 -3.58
N GLN A 18 -7.30 8.40 -4.85
CA GLN A 18 -8.14 7.81 -5.90
C GLN A 18 -7.78 6.35 -6.18
N GLU A 19 -6.49 6.03 -6.23
CA GLU A 19 -6.02 4.67 -6.45
C GLU A 19 -6.31 3.75 -5.26
N ILE A 20 -6.11 4.24 -4.04
CA ILE A 20 -6.44 3.49 -2.81
C ILE A 20 -7.94 3.19 -2.75
N ALA A 21 -8.79 4.09 -3.24
CA ALA A 21 -10.22 3.85 -3.31
C ALA A 21 -10.61 2.70 -4.27
N LYS A 22 -9.73 2.32 -5.20
CA LYS A 22 -9.92 1.17 -6.10
C LYS A 22 -9.50 -0.16 -5.48
N ILE A 23 -8.78 -0.15 -4.36
CA ILE A 23 -8.35 -1.37 -3.67
C ILE A 23 -9.58 -2.15 -3.16
N ASP A 24 -9.50 -3.47 -3.22
CA ASP A 24 -10.52 -4.39 -2.77
C ASP A 24 -10.93 -4.11 -1.31
N LYS A 25 -12.24 -4.13 -1.08
CA LYS A 25 -12.84 -3.83 0.23
C LYS A 25 -12.33 -4.74 1.33
N ARG A 26 -11.95 -6.00 1.03
CA ARG A 26 -11.39 -6.94 2.00
C ARG A 26 -10.03 -6.46 2.51
N ILE A 27 -9.19 -5.93 1.61
CA ILE A 27 -7.89 -5.35 1.98
C ILE A 27 -8.10 -4.06 2.78
N LEU A 28 -9.03 -3.20 2.35
CA LEU A 28 -9.35 -1.96 3.06
C LEU A 28 -9.95 -2.24 4.46
N ALA A 29 -10.73 -3.31 4.62
CA ALA A 29 -11.32 -3.72 5.89
C ALA A 29 -10.27 -4.09 6.96
N LEU A 30 -9.06 -4.47 6.56
CA LEU A 30 -7.95 -4.73 7.48
C LEU A 30 -7.46 -3.46 8.22
N LYS A 31 -7.87 -2.26 7.76
CA LYS A 31 -7.43 -0.97 8.30
C LYS A 31 -5.89 -0.92 8.42
N ILE A 32 -5.20 -1.28 7.33
CA ILE A 32 -3.74 -1.12 7.25
C ILE A 32 -3.38 0.35 7.09
N ALA A 33 -2.16 0.72 7.45
CA ALA A 33 -1.72 2.11 7.41
C ALA A 33 -1.68 2.66 5.97
N ARG A 34 -1.94 3.96 5.80
CA ARG A 34 -1.86 4.64 4.49
C ARG A 34 -0.54 4.41 3.71
N PRO A 35 0.66 4.43 4.32
CA PRO A 35 1.89 4.10 3.58
C PRO A 35 1.89 2.67 3.02
N ALA A 36 1.28 1.70 3.71
CA ALA A 36 1.14 0.34 3.20
C ALA A 36 0.13 0.28 2.04
N LEU A 37 -0.99 1.02 2.11
CA LEU A 37 -1.93 1.13 0.99
C LEU A 37 -1.26 1.75 -0.24
N ARG A 38 -0.44 2.80 -0.05
CA ARG A 38 0.35 3.40 -1.14
C ARG A 38 1.36 2.43 -1.73
N ALA A 39 1.97 1.61 -0.89
CA ALA A 39 2.90 0.57 -1.33
C ALA A 39 2.20 -0.47 -2.22
N LEU A 40 0.97 -0.87 -1.88
CA LEU A 40 0.14 -1.74 -2.71
C LEU A 40 -0.20 -1.09 -4.06
N VAL A 41 -0.60 0.18 -4.07
CA VAL A 41 -0.84 0.93 -5.31
C VAL A 41 0.40 0.98 -6.19
N ASN A 42 1.58 1.29 -5.62
CA ASN A 42 2.84 1.29 -6.38
C ASN A 42 3.19 -0.08 -6.95
N ALA A 43 2.82 -1.16 -6.25
CA ALA A 43 2.98 -2.53 -6.72
C ALA A 43 1.85 -2.98 -7.67
N SER A 44 0.90 -2.10 -8.01
CA SER A 44 -0.31 -2.42 -8.79
C SER A 44 -1.17 -3.55 -8.18
N ILE A 45 -1.17 -3.66 -6.85
CA ILE A 45 -1.94 -4.66 -6.11
C ILE A 45 -3.25 -4.02 -5.64
N TYR A 46 -4.30 -4.23 -6.44
CA TYR A 46 -5.63 -3.70 -6.13
C TYR A 46 -6.57 -4.78 -5.60
N SER A 47 -6.36 -6.05 -5.93
CA SER A 47 -7.26 -7.16 -5.57
C SER A 47 -6.58 -8.18 -4.67
N VAL A 48 -7.39 -8.92 -3.89
CA VAL A 48 -6.89 -10.06 -3.10
C VAL A 48 -6.24 -11.13 -3.98
N GLU A 49 -6.72 -11.28 -5.20
CA GLU A 49 -6.17 -12.21 -6.19
C GLU A 49 -4.72 -11.83 -6.55
N THR A 50 -4.47 -10.56 -6.86
CA THR A 50 -3.13 -10.05 -7.14
C THR A 50 -2.24 -10.11 -5.90
N LEU A 51 -2.81 -9.83 -4.72
CA LEU A 51 -2.10 -9.95 -3.45
C LEU A 51 -1.60 -11.39 -3.22
N ARG A 52 -2.47 -12.38 -3.47
CA ARG A 52 -2.15 -13.82 -3.38
C ARG A 52 -1.18 -14.30 -4.43
N ALA A 53 -1.24 -13.72 -5.64
CA ALA A 53 -0.30 -14.00 -6.71
C ALA A 53 1.09 -13.39 -6.44
N THR A 54 1.19 -12.42 -5.52
CA THR A 54 2.45 -11.77 -5.16
C THR A 54 3.14 -12.54 -4.04
N ALA A 55 4.44 -12.78 -4.18
CA ALA A 55 5.20 -13.47 -3.14
C ALA A 55 5.24 -12.66 -1.83
N PRO A 56 5.12 -13.32 -0.67
CA PRO A 56 5.10 -12.64 0.64
C PRO A 56 6.39 -11.85 0.93
N GLU A 57 7.53 -12.34 0.44
CA GLU A 57 8.81 -11.63 0.49
C GLU A 57 8.80 -10.31 -0.31
N THR A 58 8.17 -10.31 -1.49
CA THR A 58 8.00 -9.10 -2.30
C THR A 58 7.12 -8.09 -1.58
N LEU A 59 6.02 -8.55 -0.96
CA LEU A 59 5.14 -7.68 -0.17
C LEU A 59 5.91 -7.02 0.99
N LYS A 60 6.72 -7.79 1.74
CA LYS A 60 7.56 -7.24 2.83
C LYS A 60 8.60 -6.23 2.33
N ALA A 61 9.12 -6.43 1.11
CA ALA A 61 10.12 -5.55 0.52
C ALA A 61 9.54 -4.23 -0.02
N LEU A 62 8.21 -4.07 -0.09
CA LEU A 62 7.59 -2.85 -0.61
C LEU A 62 7.88 -1.65 0.31
N HIS A 63 8.34 -0.55 -0.28
CA HIS A 63 8.61 0.69 0.44
C HIS A 63 7.32 1.23 1.08
N GLY A 64 7.30 1.27 2.42
CA GLY A 64 6.12 1.69 3.20
C GLY A 64 5.28 0.53 3.74
N MET A 65 5.65 -0.72 3.45
CA MET A 65 5.06 -1.91 4.07
C MET A 65 5.69 -2.16 5.44
N GLY A 66 4.95 -1.86 6.51
CA GLY A 66 5.37 -2.15 7.88
C GLY A 66 5.04 -3.59 8.31
N PRO A 67 5.73 -4.14 9.32
CA PRO A 67 5.49 -5.50 9.83
C PRO A 67 4.03 -5.72 10.27
N SER A 68 3.41 -4.71 10.90
CA SER A 68 2.00 -4.78 11.31
C SER A 68 1.02 -4.74 10.13
N ALA A 69 1.38 -4.09 9.02
CA ALA A 69 0.54 -4.08 7.83
C ALA A 69 0.65 -5.42 7.10
N PHE A 70 1.87 -5.96 6.98
CA PHE A 70 2.10 -7.28 6.40
C PHE A 70 1.37 -8.38 7.18
N ALA A 71 1.48 -8.41 8.51
CA ALA A 71 0.79 -9.39 9.35
C ALA A 71 -0.74 -9.40 9.14
N LYS A 72 -1.34 -8.24 8.83
CA LYS A 72 -2.75 -8.15 8.48
C LYS A 72 -3.02 -8.68 7.08
N LEU A 73 -2.17 -8.36 6.10
CA LEU A 73 -2.31 -8.87 4.73
C LEU A 73 -2.16 -10.40 4.69
N GLU A 74 -1.32 -10.99 5.54
CA GLU A 74 -1.18 -12.45 5.68
C GLU A 74 -2.50 -13.16 5.99
N THR A 75 -3.47 -12.48 6.64
CA THR A 75 -4.79 -13.07 6.91
C THR A 75 -5.65 -13.27 5.64
N LEU A 76 -5.26 -12.66 4.52
CA LEU A 76 -5.93 -12.76 3.22
C LEU A 76 -5.11 -13.56 2.18
N LEU A 77 -3.86 -13.93 2.51
CA LEU A 77 -3.00 -14.70 1.62
C LEU A 77 -3.47 -16.15 1.46
#